data_AF-A0A399IVL1-F1
#
_entry.id   AF-A0A399IVL1-F1
#
_cell.length_a   1.000
_cell.length_b   1.000
_cell.length_c   1.000
_cell.angle_alpha   90.00
_cell.angle_beta   90.00
_cell.angle_gamma   90.00
#
_symmetry.space_group_name_H-M   'P 1'
#
loop_
_entity.id
_entity.type
_entity.pdbx_description
1 polymer ?
#
loop_
_entity_poly.entity_id
_entity_poly.type
_entity_poly.pdbx_seq_one_letter_code
_entity_poly.pdbx_strand_id
1 'polypeptide(L)'
;MTIQDEGRLKAAWNQKTIPVALRRDGKGERVRVRLPYADDNYAWLRNGRRIRPSWNSALGCWESPKAWFNDLVNRCLRRWGLIYVIQPYREQEICAPACMNAIGHECQCSCMGANHGQGDDGGWFSTSEAFAARWGDRELACRLMTVSSEK
;
A
#
# COMPACT_ATOMS: atom_id res chain seq x y z
N MET A 1 -6.33 -11.39 15.84
CA MET A 1 -5.63 -10.08 15.76
C MET A 1 -5.53 -9.48 17.14
N THR A 2 -4.40 -8.83 17.47
CA THR A 2 -4.13 -8.31 18.82
C THR A 2 -4.30 -6.77 18.88
N ILE A 3 -4.51 -6.22 20.09
CA ILE A 3 -4.50 -4.76 20.34
C ILE A 3 -3.16 -4.14 19.90
N GLN A 4 -2.07 -4.89 20.01
CA GLN A 4 -0.74 -4.48 19.58
C GLN A 4 -0.67 -4.24 18.07
N ASP A 5 -1.32 -5.08 17.26
CA ASP A 5 -1.33 -4.94 15.80
C ASP A 5 -2.15 -3.74 15.33
N GLU A 6 -3.24 -3.41 16.02
CA GLU A 6 -3.98 -2.15 15.77
C GLU A 6 -3.10 -0.93 16.05
N GLY A 7 -2.35 -0.95 17.16
CA GLY A 7 -1.37 0.09 17.50
C GLY A 7 -0.29 0.25 16.42
N ARG A 8 0.27 -0.87 15.93
CA ARG A 8 1.24 -0.88 14.82
C ARG A 8 0.65 -0.33 13.53
N LEU A 9 -0.58 -0.69 13.19
CA LEU A 9 -1.26 -0.17 11.99
C LEU A 9 -1.46 1.34 12.06
N LYS A 10 -1.91 1.85 13.21
CA LYS A 10 -2.05 3.29 13.47
C LYS A 10 -0.70 4.00 13.42
N ALA A 11 0.36 3.40 13.94
CA ALA A 11 1.71 3.96 13.86
C ALA A 11 2.22 4.05 12.41
N ALA A 12 2.07 2.96 11.63
CA ALA A 12 2.44 2.92 10.22
C ALA A 12 1.67 3.97 9.39
N TRP A 13 0.40 4.21 9.69
CA TRP A 13 -0.39 5.26 9.03
C TRP A 13 0.00 6.69 9.45
N ASN A 14 0.28 6.92 10.73
CA ASN A 14 0.48 8.27 11.26
C ASN A 14 1.91 8.80 11.16
N GLN A 15 2.89 7.92 10.95
CA GLN A 15 4.27 8.34 10.68
C GLN A 15 4.38 9.22 9.41
N LYS A 16 5.48 9.97 9.30
CA LYS A 16 5.67 11.01 8.27
C LYS A 16 6.91 10.79 7.38
N THR A 17 7.63 9.70 7.57
CA THR A 17 8.95 9.43 6.98
C THR A 17 8.90 8.43 5.83
N ILE A 18 7.94 7.51 5.86
CA ILE A 18 7.74 6.46 4.86
C ILE A 18 6.42 6.73 4.13
N PRO A 19 6.35 6.64 2.80
CA PRO A 19 5.09 6.70 2.09
C PRO A 19 4.11 5.62 2.57
N VAL A 20 2.81 5.93 2.60
CA VAL A 20 1.75 4.97 2.96
C VAL A 20 0.64 5.04 1.93
N ALA A 21 0.28 3.89 1.36
CA ALA A 21 -0.92 3.73 0.54
C ALA A 21 -1.95 2.87 1.28
N LEU A 22 -3.11 3.44 1.56
CA LEU A 22 -4.26 2.76 2.14
C LEU A 22 -5.29 2.46 1.03
N ARG A 23 -5.33 1.21 0.59
CA ARG A 23 -6.33 0.68 -0.34
C ARG A 23 -7.66 0.48 0.38
N ARG A 24 -8.74 0.83 -0.30
CA ARG A 24 -10.11 0.77 0.22
C ARG A 24 -11.06 0.29 -0.88
N ASP A 25 -11.90 -0.70 -0.57
CA ASP A 25 -12.68 -1.40 -1.60
C ASP A 25 -14.14 -0.95 -1.69
N GLY A 26 -14.61 -0.08 -0.80
CA GLY A 26 -15.96 0.46 -0.88
C GLY A 26 -16.22 1.24 -2.17
N LYS A 27 -17.49 1.24 -2.61
CA LYS A 27 -17.95 1.99 -3.78
C LYS A 27 -17.69 3.49 -3.57
N GLY A 28 -17.08 4.14 -4.56
CA GLY A 28 -16.71 5.57 -4.49
C GLY A 28 -15.48 5.87 -3.63
N GLU A 29 -14.90 4.89 -2.93
CA GLU A 29 -13.68 5.11 -2.16
C GLU A 29 -12.46 5.32 -3.07
N ARG A 30 -11.52 6.12 -2.59
CA ARG A 30 -10.24 6.42 -3.24
C ARG A 30 -9.10 5.80 -2.43
N VAL A 31 -7.94 5.61 -3.05
CA VAL A 31 -6.73 5.25 -2.29
C VAL A 31 -6.33 6.46 -1.47
N ARG A 32 -6.12 6.26 -0.18
CA ARG A 32 -5.60 7.30 0.71
C ARG A 32 -4.08 7.21 0.74
N VAL A 33 -3.41 8.34 0.57
CA VAL A 33 -1.95 8.37 0.42
C VAL A 33 -1.36 9.38 1.39
N ARG A 34 -0.39 8.95 2.18
CA ARG A 34 0.49 9.83 2.95
C ARG A 34 1.88 9.75 2.35
N LEU A 35 2.49 10.90 2.13
CA LEU A 35 3.84 11.03 1.61
C LEU A 35 4.67 11.83 2.62
N PRO A 36 5.98 11.55 2.71
CA PRO A 36 6.91 12.52 3.28
C PRO A 36 6.70 13.89 2.63
N TYR A 37 6.75 14.96 3.43
CA TYR A 37 6.49 16.30 2.91
C TYR A 37 7.55 16.66 1.86
N ALA A 38 7.07 17.11 0.69
CA ALA A 38 7.85 17.71 -0.37
C ALA A 38 6.96 18.67 -1.14
N ASP A 39 7.53 19.79 -1.60
CA ASP A 39 6.78 20.84 -2.29
C ASP A 39 6.17 20.36 -3.63
N ASP A 40 6.76 19.34 -4.24
CA ASP A 40 6.31 18.74 -5.48
C ASP A 40 5.26 17.63 -5.32
N ASN A 41 4.84 17.29 -4.08
CA ASN A 41 3.97 16.14 -3.81
C ASN A 41 2.69 16.10 -4.66
N TYR A 42 2.05 17.26 -4.88
CA TYR A 42 0.86 17.33 -5.74
C TYR A 42 1.18 16.96 -7.19
N ALA A 43 2.21 17.60 -7.77
CA ALA A 43 2.61 17.40 -9.14
C ALA A 43 3.12 15.97 -9.36
N TRP A 44 3.93 15.48 -8.43
CA TRP A 44 4.42 14.12 -8.39
C TRP A 44 3.29 13.11 -8.32
N LEU A 45 2.33 13.23 -7.39
CA LEU A 45 1.19 12.31 -7.31
C LEU A 45 0.37 12.30 -8.60
N ARG A 46 0.11 13.50 -9.15
CA ARG A 46 -0.68 13.69 -10.36
C ARG A 46 -0.01 13.10 -11.60
N ASN A 47 1.32 13.17 -11.70
CA ASN A 47 2.10 12.58 -12.78
C ASN A 47 1.62 12.96 -14.20
N GLY A 48 1.33 14.25 -14.42
CA GLY A 48 0.81 14.75 -15.70
C GLY A 48 -0.61 14.30 -16.06
N ARG A 49 -1.31 13.52 -15.21
CA ARG A 49 -2.64 13.00 -15.51
C ARG A 49 -3.70 14.11 -15.47
N ARG A 50 -4.77 13.95 -16.27
CA ARG A 50 -5.90 14.89 -16.29
C ARG A 50 -6.67 14.89 -14.96
N ILE A 51 -6.93 13.70 -14.41
CA ILE A 51 -7.61 13.54 -13.11
C ILE A 51 -6.71 14.08 -12.01
N ARG A 52 -7.29 14.81 -11.05
CA ARG A 52 -6.56 15.43 -9.94
C ARG A 52 -6.65 14.56 -8.67
N PRO A 53 -5.53 14.31 -7.96
CA PRO A 53 -5.63 13.91 -6.55
C PRO A 53 -6.21 15.07 -5.74
N SER A 54 -6.91 14.76 -4.66
CA SER A 54 -7.47 15.76 -3.74
C SER A 54 -6.79 15.66 -2.38
N TRP A 55 -6.53 16.78 -1.74
CA TRP A 55 -6.08 16.81 -0.36
C TRP A 55 -7.29 16.72 0.58
N ASN A 56 -7.23 15.79 1.53
CA ASN A 56 -8.19 15.71 2.63
C ASN A 56 -7.52 16.30 3.88
N SER A 57 -7.86 17.55 4.22
CA SER A 57 -7.27 18.27 5.36
C SER A 57 -7.65 17.66 6.70
N ALA A 58 -8.88 17.17 6.86
CA ALA A 58 -9.35 16.54 8.09
C ALA A 58 -8.55 15.28 8.44
N LEU A 59 -8.09 14.54 7.44
CA LEU A 59 -7.32 13.31 7.62
C LEU A 59 -5.82 13.48 7.36
N GLY A 60 -5.38 14.67 6.93
CA GLY A 60 -3.99 14.96 6.59
C GLY A 60 -3.41 14.01 5.54
N CYS A 61 -4.16 13.71 4.48
CA CYS A 61 -3.73 12.78 3.44
C CYS A 61 -4.29 13.14 2.06
N TRP A 62 -3.64 12.62 1.01
CA TRP A 62 -4.13 12.69 -0.36
C TRP A 62 -5.15 11.59 -0.65
N GLU A 63 -6.05 11.84 -1.60
CA GLU A 63 -6.93 10.83 -2.17
C GLU A 63 -6.72 10.71 -3.69
N SER A 64 -6.28 9.53 -4.12
CA SER A 64 -6.02 9.21 -5.54
C SER A 64 -6.99 8.14 -6.07
N PRO A 65 -7.26 8.11 -7.39
CA PRO A 65 -8.04 7.04 -8.00
C PRO A 65 -7.47 5.64 -7.70
N LYS A 66 -8.34 4.63 -7.56
CA LYS A 66 -7.91 3.23 -7.32
C LYS A 66 -7.01 2.71 -8.44
N ALA A 67 -7.32 3.04 -9.69
CA ALA A 67 -6.54 2.65 -10.86
C ALA A 67 -5.07 3.13 -10.84
N TRP A 68 -4.71 4.08 -9.96
CA TRP A 68 -3.34 4.56 -9.84
C TRP A 68 -2.53 3.75 -8.84
N PHE A 69 -3.13 2.81 -8.11
CA PHE A 69 -2.49 2.13 -6.99
C PHE A 69 -1.15 1.47 -7.38
N ASN A 70 -1.14 0.66 -8.44
CA ASN A 70 0.08 -0.04 -8.86
C ASN A 70 1.19 0.94 -9.27
N ASP A 71 0.86 1.95 -10.06
CA ASP A 71 1.78 3.01 -10.48
C ASP A 71 2.28 3.86 -9.30
N LEU A 72 1.41 4.16 -8.33
CA LEU A 72 1.77 4.88 -7.11
C LEU A 72 2.80 4.11 -6.31
N VAL A 73 2.56 2.82 -6.06
CA VAL A 73 3.48 1.94 -5.31
C VAL A 73 4.83 1.87 -6.04
N ASN A 74 4.83 1.64 -7.36
CA ASN A 74 6.06 1.62 -8.18
C ASN A 74 6.86 2.92 -8.05
N ARG A 75 6.20 4.07 -8.18
CA ARG A 75 6.89 5.36 -8.10
C ARG A 75 7.35 5.66 -6.69
N CYS A 76 6.62 5.21 -5.66
CA CYS A 76 7.08 5.33 -4.28
C CYS A 76 8.35 4.52 -4.03
N LEU A 77 8.38 3.25 -4.47
CA LEU A 77 9.56 2.41 -4.39
C LEU A 77 10.76 3.04 -5.13
N ARG A 78 10.54 3.63 -6.32
CA ARG A 78 11.62 4.34 -7.04
C ARG A 78 12.12 5.60 -6.32
N ARG A 79 11.23 6.40 -5.72
CA ARG A 79 11.59 7.69 -5.12
C ARG A 79 12.13 7.56 -3.69
N TRP A 80 11.55 6.67 -2.89
CA TRP A 80 11.90 6.52 -1.48
C TRP A 80 12.56 5.19 -1.15
N GLY A 81 12.58 4.21 -2.05
CA GLY A 81 13.10 2.87 -1.79
C GLY A 81 12.14 1.98 -0.99
N LEU A 82 11.09 2.54 -0.40
CA LEU A 82 10.14 1.81 0.44
C LEU A 82 8.76 2.47 0.51
N ILE A 83 7.76 1.69 0.89
CA ILE A 83 6.38 2.12 1.10
C ILE A 83 5.62 1.12 2.00
N TYR A 84 4.80 1.63 2.91
CA TYR A 84 3.76 0.83 3.54
C TYR A 84 2.54 0.71 2.64
N VAL A 85 2.06 -0.51 2.42
CA VAL A 85 0.77 -0.80 1.80
C VAL A 85 -0.16 -1.33 2.88
N ILE A 86 -1.22 -0.57 3.16
CA ILE A 86 -2.34 -1.01 3.97
C ILE A 86 -3.48 -1.39 3.03
N GLN A 87 -3.97 -2.61 3.13
CA GLN A 87 -4.94 -3.16 2.18
C GLN A 87 -6.01 -3.99 2.89
N PRO A 88 -7.17 -4.20 2.27
CA PRO A 88 -8.15 -5.18 2.74
C PRO A 88 -7.51 -6.55 2.94
N TYR A 89 -7.90 -7.23 4.00
CA TYR A 89 -7.43 -8.56 4.35
C TYR A 89 -8.62 -9.51 4.48
N ARG A 90 -8.46 -10.72 3.96
CA ARG A 90 -9.45 -11.80 4.06
C ARG A 90 -8.76 -13.06 4.54
N GLU A 91 -8.99 -13.41 5.80
CA GLU A 91 -8.40 -14.59 6.45
C GLU A 91 -8.70 -15.89 5.70
N GLN A 92 -9.89 -16.00 5.08
CA GLN A 92 -10.33 -17.19 4.35
C GLN A 92 -9.84 -17.23 2.89
N GLU A 93 -9.25 -16.15 2.36
CA GLU A 93 -8.82 -16.09 0.96
C GLU A 93 -7.41 -16.66 0.81
N ILE A 94 -7.31 -17.95 0.49
CA ILE A 94 -6.04 -18.65 0.27
C ILE A 94 -5.31 -18.03 -0.94
N CYS A 95 -3.99 -17.83 -0.82
CA CYS A 95 -3.16 -17.31 -1.89
C CYS A 95 -3.23 -18.23 -3.13
N ALA A 96 -3.85 -17.72 -4.20
CA ALA A 96 -3.99 -18.45 -5.46
C ALA A 96 -2.81 -18.18 -6.41
N PRO A 97 -2.59 -19.03 -7.43
CA PRO A 97 -1.56 -18.82 -8.46
C PRO A 97 -1.62 -17.45 -9.13
N ALA A 98 -2.82 -16.88 -9.33
CA ALA A 98 -2.97 -15.53 -9.87
C ALA A 98 -2.36 -14.44 -8.98
N CYS A 99 -2.36 -14.62 -7.65
CA CYS A 99 -1.72 -13.71 -6.70
C CYS A 99 -0.20 -13.93 -6.67
N MET A 100 0.24 -15.19 -6.74
CA MET A 100 1.66 -15.52 -6.77
C MET A 100 2.35 -15.00 -8.04
N ASN A 101 1.65 -15.05 -9.17
CA ASN A 101 2.14 -14.60 -10.47
C ASN A 101 1.71 -13.16 -10.82
N ALA A 102 1.21 -12.40 -9.84
CA ALA A 102 0.71 -11.05 -10.08
C ALA A 102 1.84 -10.07 -10.43
N ILE A 103 1.63 -9.28 -11.50
CA ILE A 103 2.53 -8.17 -11.88
C ILE A 103 2.20 -6.90 -11.06
N GLY A 104 0.92 -6.68 -10.74
CA GLY A 104 0.48 -5.58 -9.90
C GLY A 104 0.74 -5.84 -8.42
N HIS A 105 0.40 -4.87 -7.57
CA HIS A 105 0.58 -4.91 -6.11
C HIS A 105 -0.71 -5.19 -5.34
N GLU A 106 -1.84 -5.39 -6.02
CA GLU A 106 -3.13 -5.57 -5.36
C GLU A 106 -3.20 -6.97 -4.73
N CYS A 107 -3.47 -7.01 -3.42
CA CYS A 107 -3.53 -8.26 -2.67
C CYS A 107 -4.54 -8.13 -1.51
N GLN A 108 -5.20 -9.24 -1.19
CA GLN A 108 -6.08 -9.35 -0.01
C GLN A 108 -6.05 -10.75 0.62
N CYS A 109 -5.17 -11.64 0.13
CA CYS A 109 -5.03 -13.01 0.60
C CYS A 109 -4.71 -13.07 2.10
N SER A 110 -4.96 -14.24 2.68
CA SER A 110 -4.51 -14.62 4.01
C SER A 110 -2.98 -14.57 4.15
N CYS A 111 -2.25 -14.69 3.04
CA CYS A 111 -0.80 -14.60 2.96
C CYS A 111 -0.23 -13.19 3.19
N MET A 112 -1.08 -12.15 3.27
CA MET A 112 -0.69 -10.76 3.50
C MET A 112 0.32 -10.20 2.48
N GLY A 113 0.45 -10.86 1.32
CA GLY A 113 1.43 -10.51 0.30
C GLY A 113 2.76 -11.26 0.37
N ALA A 114 2.94 -12.19 1.32
CA ALA A 114 4.17 -12.95 1.46
C ALA A 114 4.57 -13.65 0.16
N ASN A 115 3.62 -14.28 -0.52
CA ASN A 115 3.86 -15.02 -1.77
C ASN A 115 3.54 -14.20 -3.02
N HIS A 116 3.18 -12.92 -2.87
CA HIS A 116 2.63 -12.11 -3.96
C HIS A 116 3.73 -11.66 -4.92
N GLY A 117 3.58 -11.95 -6.21
CA GLY A 117 4.55 -11.58 -7.24
C GLY A 117 5.88 -12.36 -7.17
N GLN A 118 5.91 -13.53 -6.52
CA GLN A 118 7.08 -14.42 -6.45
C GLN A 118 7.26 -15.33 -7.69
N GLY A 119 6.65 -15.00 -8.82
CA GLY A 119 6.89 -15.72 -10.09
C GLY A 119 8.35 -15.63 -10.57
N ASP A 120 8.63 -16.26 -11.71
CA ASP A 120 9.97 -16.67 -12.19
C ASP A 120 11.09 -15.59 -12.22
N ASP A 121 10.78 -14.30 -12.14
CA ASP A 121 11.76 -13.20 -12.23
C ASP A 121 12.18 -12.58 -10.88
N GLY A 122 11.79 -13.16 -9.75
CA GLY A 122 12.36 -12.83 -8.43
C GLY A 122 12.09 -11.41 -7.90
N GLY A 123 11.19 -10.64 -8.52
CA GLY A 123 10.63 -9.38 -8.02
C GLY A 123 11.64 -8.27 -7.68
N TRP A 124 11.56 -7.12 -8.33
CA TRP A 124 12.41 -5.95 -8.01
C TRP A 124 12.07 -5.27 -6.65
N PHE A 125 11.12 -5.83 -5.90
CA PHE A 125 10.78 -5.43 -4.54
C PHE A 125 10.60 -6.66 -3.65
N SER A 126 10.76 -6.45 -2.34
CA SER A 126 10.56 -7.45 -1.29
C SER A 126 9.59 -6.90 -0.24
N THR A 127 9.00 -7.81 0.54
CA THR A 127 8.20 -7.46 1.72
C THR A 127 9.04 -7.75 2.96
N SER A 128 9.41 -6.73 3.71
CA SER A 128 10.28 -6.85 4.90
C SER A 128 9.50 -7.05 6.20
N GLU A 129 8.22 -6.68 6.23
CA GLU A 129 7.31 -6.87 7.35
C GLU A 129 5.88 -7.01 6.82
N ALA A 130 5.09 -7.95 7.37
CA ALA A 130 3.66 -8.06 7.10
C ALA A 130 2.90 -8.47 8.36
N PHE A 131 1.79 -7.80 8.65
CA PHE A 131 0.87 -8.14 9.74
C PHE A 131 -0.55 -7.75 9.39
N ALA A 132 -1.52 -8.35 10.09
CA ALA A 132 -2.93 -8.03 9.91
C ALA A 132 -3.51 -7.47 11.22
N ALA A 133 -4.37 -6.46 11.08
CA ALA A 133 -4.97 -5.72 12.18
C ALA A 133 -6.39 -5.26 11.81
N ARG A 134 -7.21 -5.03 12.84
CA ARG A 134 -8.55 -4.47 12.68
C ARG A 134 -8.48 -2.95 12.85
N TRP A 135 -9.13 -2.20 11.97
CA TRP A 135 -9.32 -0.75 12.09
C TRP A 135 -10.80 -0.41 11.93
N GLY A 136 -11.47 -0.12 13.04
CA GLY A 136 -12.93 -0.03 13.07
C GLY A 136 -13.52 -1.39 12.65
N ASP A 137 -14.41 -1.38 11.67
CA ASP A 137 -15.04 -2.61 11.17
C ASP A 137 -14.26 -3.30 10.04
N ARG A 138 -13.07 -2.79 9.70
CA ARG A 138 -12.26 -3.33 8.58
C ARG A 138 -11.14 -4.22 9.07
N GLU A 139 -11.01 -5.38 8.46
CA GLU A 139 -9.81 -6.20 8.56
C GLU A 139 -8.82 -5.78 7.47
N LEU A 140 -7.63 -5.41 7.91
CA LEU A 140 -6.58 -4.85 7.05
C LEU A 140 -5.28 -5.60 7.26
N ALA A 141 -4.52 -5.77 6.19
CA ALA A 141 -3.12 -6.15 6.24
C ALA A 141 -2.27 -4.90 6.00
N CYS A 142 -1.19 -4.78 6.75
CA CYS A 142 -0.13 -3.82 6.51
C CYS A 142 1.12 -4.58 6.12
N ARG A 143 1.76 -4.16 5.04
CA ARG A 143 3.07 -4.66 4.65
C ARG A 143 4.02 -3.54 4.30
N LEU A 144 5.28 -3.68 4.71
CA LEU A 144 6.36 -2.80 4.28
C LEU A 144 6.99 -3.39 3.02
N MET A 145 6.89 -2.67 1.93
CA MET A 145 7.56 -3.01 0.67
C MET A 145 8.84 -2.21 0.55
N THR A 146 9.92 -2.87 0.15
CA THR A 146 11.25 -2.28 -0.08
C THR A 146 11.74 -2.65 -1.46
N VAL A 147 12.49 -1.79 -2.13
CA VAL A 147 13.24 -2.18 -3.34
C VAL A 147 14.16 -3.34 -2.95
N SER A 148 14.16 -4.41 -3.75
CA SER A 148 15.09 -5.51 -3.54
C SER A 148 16.49 -4.98 -3.77
N SER A 149 17.36 -5.05 -2.76
CA SER A 149 18.80 -4.94 -3.00
C SER A 149 19.14 -6.00 -4.04
N GLU A 150 19.68 -5.62 -5.19
CA GLU A 150 20.24 -6.58 -6.15
C GLU A 150 21.16 -7.54 -5.38
N LYS A 151 20.97 -8.86 -5.58
CA LYS A 151 21.96 -9.85 -5.19
C LYS A 151 23.08 -9.83 -6.21
#